data_AF-A0A4Z0EL95-F1
#
_entry.id   AF-A0A4Z0EL95-F1
#
_cell.length_a   1.000
_cell.length_b   1.000
_cell.length_c   1.000
_cell.angle_alpha   90.00
_cell.angle_beta   90.00
_cell.angle_gamma   90.00
#
_symmetry.space_group_name_H-M   'P 1'
#
loop_
_entity.id
_entity.type
_entity.pdbx_description
1 polymer ?
#
loop_
_entity_poly.entity_id
_entity_poly.type
_entity_poly.pdbx_seq_one_letter_code
_entity_poly.pdbx_strand_id
1 'polypeptide(L)'
;MLDFFFISDEQSSNFALTQAEYAGGITMREFEQAQHAHIIEYDFDFFDDFRWSNVQVKQKLPQFQRANSEQFDVLKKLLQRVVELNCGVIAFGD
;
A
#
# COMPACT_ATOMS: atom_id res chain seq x y z
N MET A 1 -1.92 -6.98 -11.74
CA MET A 1 -1.65 -5.58 -11.28
C MET A 1 -1.84 -5.60 -9.78
N LEU A 2 -1.09 -4.84 -8.99
CA LEU A 2 -1.31 -4.84 -7.55
C LEU A 2 -2.24 -3.69 -7.18
N ASP A 3 -3.49 -4.04 -6.87
CA ASP A 3 -4.56 -3.10 -6.58
C ASP A 3 -4.74 -2.91 -5.08
N PHE A 4 -4.88 -1.66 -4.66
CA PHE A 4 -5.01 -1.28 -3.26
C PHE A 4 -6.40 -0.75 -2.96
N PHE A 5 -6.88 -1.05 -1.75
CA PHE A 5 -8.18 -0.61 -1.25
C PHE A 5 -8.07 -0.12 0.19
N PHE A 6 -8.82 0.94 0.52
CA PHE A 6 -8.93 1.40 1.90
C PHE A 6 -9.78 0.43 2.71
N ILE A 7 -9.31 0.12 3.92
CA ILE A 7 -9.99 -0.79 4.84
C ILE A 7 -9.82 -0.30 6.28
N SER A 8 -10.84 -0.46 7.13
CA SER A 8 -10.69 -0.12 8.55
C SER A 8 -9.62 -1.00 9.20
N ASP A 9 -8.85 -0.46 10.15
CA ASP A 9 -7.87 -1.23 10.93
C ASP A 9 -8.52 -2.40 11.71
N GLU A 10 -9.81 -2.29 12.04
CA GLU A 10 -10.56 -3.31 12.78
C GLU A 10 -11.18 -4.39 11.88
N GLN A 11 -11.28 -4.14 10.57
CA GLN A 11 -11.88 -5.11 9.64
C GLN A 11 -10.91 -6.27 9.36
N SER A 12 -11.46 -7.47 9.15
CA SER A 12 -10.67 -8.65 8.76
C SER A 12 -10.29 -8.58 7.28
N SER A 13 -9.20 -9.25 6.89
CA SER A 13 -8.77 -9.31 5.49
C SER A 13 -9.76 -10.07 4.58
N ASN A 14 -10.64 -10.90 5.15
CA ASN A 14 -11.74 -11.57 4.44
C ASN A 14 -12.93 -10.64 4.15
N PHE A 15 -12.77 -9.33 4.36
CA PHE A 15 -13.80 -8.35 4.07
C PHE A 15 -14.10 -8.32 2.56
N ALA A 16 -15.38 -8.27 2.21
CA ALA A 16 -15.79 -8.27 0.82
C ALA A 16 -15.27 -7.03 0.10
N LEU A 17 -14.37 -7.22 -0.86
CA LEU A 17 -13.81 -6.20 -1.76
C LEU A 17 -14.87 -5.25 -2.34
N THR A 18 -16.09 -5.76 -2.58
CA THR A 18 -17.24 -4.99 -3.08
C THR A 18 -17.65 -3.81 -2.20
N GLN A 19 -17.18 -3.76 -0.94
CA GLN A 19 -17.47 -2.68 0.00
C GLN A 19 -16.24 -1.81 0.29
N ALA A 20 -15.07 -2.14 -0.24
CA ALA A 20 -13.84 -1.39 -0.01
C ALA A 20 -13.66 -0.30 -1.09
N GLU A 21 -13.22 0.88 -0.67
CA GLU A 21 -12.95 1.99 -1.59
C GLU A 21 -11.60 1.77 -2.29
N TYR A 22 -11.61 1.80 -3.64
CA TYR A 22 -10.38 1.67 -4.42
C TYR A 22 -9.43 2.84 -4.14
N ALA A 23 -8.20 2.51 -3.76
CA ALA A 23 -7.19 3.48 -3.35
C ALA A 23 -6.16 3.76 -4.47
N GLY A 24 -6.04 2.87 -5.46
CA GLY A 24 -5.10 2.96 -6.57
C GLY A 24 -4.42 1.63 -6.86
N GLY A 25 -3.51 1.60 -7.82
CA GLY A 25 -2.77 0.38 -8.18
C GLY A 25 -1.35 0.70 -8.59
N ILE A 26 -0.46 -0.28 -8.45
CA ILE A 26 0.92 -0.22 -8.94
C ILE A 26 1.23 -1.42 -9.83
N THR A 27 2.19 -1.23 -10.72
CA THR A 27 2.75 -2.27 -11.58
C THR A 27 3.79 -3.11 -10.85
N MET A 28 4.11 -4.30 -11.38
CA MET A 28 5.19 -5.15 -10.86
C MET A 28 6.52 -4.42 -10.76
N ARG A 29 6.83 -3.60 -11.78
CA ARG A 29 8.04 -2.78 -11.80
C ARG A 29 8.08 -1.79 -10.64
N GLU A 30 6.98 -1.10 -10.37
CA GLU A 30 6.88 -0.15 -9.25
C GLU A 30 6.96 -0.86 -7.90
N PHE A 31 6.38 -2.06 -7.79
CA PHE A 31 6.48 -2.90 -6.59
C PHE A 31 7.94 -3.33 -6.30
N GLU A 32 8.64 -3.88 -7.30
CA GLU A 32 10.05 -4.27 -7.18
C GLU A 32 10.92 -3.07 -6.78
N GLN A 33 10.70 -1.91 -7.41
CA GLN A 33 11.39 -0.67 -7.06
C GLN A 33 11.10 -0.24 -5.62
N ALA A 34 9.86 -0.40 -5.15
CA ALA A 34 9.49 -0.05 -3.79
C ALA A 34 10.07 -1.03 -2.76
N GLN A 35 10.25 -2.31 -3.10
CA GLN A 35 11.00 -3.27 -2.30
C GLN A 35 12.50 -2.91 -2.23
N HIS A 36 13.11 -2.55 -3.36
CA HIS A 36 14.49 -2.07 -3.40
C HIS A 36 14.72 -0.80 -2.57
N ALA A 37 13.72 0.07 -2.50
CA ALA A 37 13.71 1.26 -1.66
C ALA A 37 13.36 0.98 -0.18
N HIS A 38 13.13 -0.28 0.19
CA HIS A 38 12.69 -0.74 1.50
C HIS A 38 11.32 -0.21 1.96
N ILE A 39 10.53 0.35 1.04
CA ILE A 39 9.18 0.87 1.29
C ILE A 39 8.20 -0.29 1.49
N ILE A 40 8.29 -1.29 0.61
CA ILE A 40 7.57 -2.56 0.70
C ILE A 40 8.53 -3.60 1.25
N GLU A 41 8.05 -4.41 2.18
CA GLU A 41 8.84 -5.48 2.77
C GLU A 41 9.17 -6.58 1.72
N TYR A 42 10.36 -7.16 1.82
CA TYR A 42 10.82 -8.20 0.88
C TYR A 42 10.12 -9.55 1.04
N ASP A 43 9.41 -9.75 2.16
CA ASP A 43 8.60 -10.94 2.40
C ASP A 43 7.21 -10.86 1.74
N PHE A 44 6.84 -9.71 1.18
CA PHE A 44 5.63 -9.59 0.39
C PHE A 44 5.86 -10.03 -1.05
N ASP A 45 4.89 -10.75 -1.60
CA ASP A 45 4.85 -11.15 -3.00
C ASP A 45 3.90 -10.22 -3.76
N PHE A 46 4.21 -9.93 -5.03
CA PHE A 46 3.36 -9.12 -5.89
C PHE A 46 2.03 -9.81 -6.24
N PHE A 47 2.01 -11.14 -6.25
CA PHE A 47 0.84 -11.95 -6.59
C PHE A 47 0.03 -12.39 -5.37
N ASP A 48 0.48 -12.03 -4.16
CA ASP A 48 -0.21 -12.35 -2.92
C ASP A 48 -0.89 -11.11 -2.32
N ASP A 49 -1.95 -11.37 -1.55
CA ASP A 49 -2.63 -10.34 -0.80
C ASP A 49 -1.82 -9.94 0.44
N PHE A 50 -1.72 -8.65 0.70
CA PHE A 50 -1.10 -8.15 1.92
C PHE A 50 -1.78 -6.88 2.44
N ARG A 51 -1.50 -6.54 3.70
CA ARG A 51 -2.15 -5.43 4.38
C ARG A 51 -1.19 -4.63 5.23
N TRP A 52 -1.39 -3.31 5.24
CA TRP A 52 -0.86 -2.43 6.27
C TRP A 52 -1.96 -1.76 7.06
N SER A 53 -1.79 -1.75 8.38
CA SER A 53 -2.55 -0.89 9.29
C SER A 53 -2.16 0.58 9.12
N ASN A 54 -2.98 1.48 9.62
CA ASN A 54 -2.66 2.91 9.66
C ASN A 54 -1.29 3.19 10.31
N VAL A 55 -1.00 2.46 11.39
CA VAL A 55 0.26 2.57 12.14
C VAL A 55 1.45 2.18 11.28
N GLN A 56 1.37 1.05 10.55
CA GLN A 56 2.42 0.61 9.64
C GLN A 56 2.61 1.62 8.50
N VAL A 57 1.53 2.18 7.94
CA VAL A 57 1.62 3.20 6.89
C VAL A 57 2.32 4.47 7.38
N LYS A 58 2.01 4.94 8.59
CA LYS A 58 2.69 6.10 9.20
C LYS A 58 4.21 5.89 9.33
N GLN A 59 4.65 4.65 9.57
CA GLN A 59 6.08 4.30 9.65
C GLN A 59 6.77 4.25 8.28
N LYS A 60 6.01 4.07 7.20
CA LYS A 60 6.52 4.03 5.82
C LYS A 60 6.70 5.39 5.19
N LEU A 61 5.80 6.35 5.47
CA LEU A 61 5.87 7.69 4.86
C LEU A 61 7.25 8.39 4.96
N PRO A 62 8.00 8.31 6.09
CA PRO A 62 9.35 8.87 6.17
C PRO A 62 10.35 8.24 5.20
N GLN A 63 10.13 6.99 4.77
CA GLN A 63 11.05 6.26 3.89
C GLN A 63 11.03 6.84 2.46
N PHE A 64 9.89 7.40 2.03
CA PHE A 64 9.75 8.11 0.77
C PHE A 64 10.54 9.42 0.70
N GLN A 65 10.97 9.99 1.83
CA GLN A 65 11.83 11.20 1.82
C GLN A 65 13.25 10.89 1.37
N ARG A 66 13.68 9.62 1.44
CA ARG A 66 15.02 9.17 1.06
C ARG A 66 15.08 8.58 -0.35
N ALA A 67 13.93 8.25 -0.93
CA ALA A 67 13.80 7.68 -2.26
C ALA A 67 13.52 8.80 -3.29
N ASN A 68 14.04 8.69 -4.51
CA ASN A 68 13.75 9.64 -5.60
C ASN A 68 12.22 9.70 -5.84
N SER A 69 11.64 10.90 -5.73
CA SER A 69 10.21 11.07 -5.46
C SER A 69 9.27 10.65 -6.60
N GLU A 70 9.66 10.87 -7.86
CA GLU A 70 8.75 10.71 -9.00
C GLU A 70 8.38 9.24 -9.28
N GLN A 71 9.26 8.29 -8.92
CA GLN A 71 9.03 6.86 -9.18
C GLN A 71 7.98 6.23 -8.27
N PHE A 72 7.63 6.91 -7.17
CA PHE A 72 6.74 6.37 -6.14
C PHE A 72 5.53 7.25 -5.88
N ASP A 73 5.23 8.19 -6.77
CA ASP A 73 4.21 9.21 -6.54
C ASP A 73 2.82 8.61 -6.31
N VAL A 74 2.47 7.53 -7.02
CA VAL A 74 1.18 6.84 -6.85
C VAL A 74 1.10 6.22 -5.45
N LEU A 75 2.05 5.35 -5.11
CA LEU A 75 2.09 4.67 -3.81
C LEU A 75 2.17 5.67 -2.66
N LYS A 76 2.97 6.74 -2.80
CA LYS A 76 3.10 7.79 -1.81
C LYS A 76 1.77 8.51 -1.56
N LYS A 77 1.09 8.97 -2.62
CA LYS A 77 -0.21 9.67 -2.51
C LYS A 77 -1.26 8.78 -1.86
N LEU A 78 -1.27 7.50 -2.24
CA LEU A 78 -2.14 6.50 -1.66
C LEU A 78 -1.91 6.38 -0.15
N LEU A 79 -0.66 6.15 0.28
CA LEU A 79 -0.32 6.01 1.69
C LEU A 79 -0.54 7.30 2.49
N GLN A 80 -0.37 8.48 1.89
CA GLN A 80 -0.76 9.74 2.51
C GLN A 80 -2.27 9.78 2.78
N ARG A 81 -3.08 9.34 1.82
CA ARG A 81 -4.53 9.28 1.98
C ARG A 81 -4.97 8.31 3.08
N VAL A 82 -4.30 7.16 3.22
CA VAL A 82 -4.52 6.22 4.33
C VAL A 82 -4.35 6.91 5.69
N VAL A 83 -3.30 7.74 5.83
CA VAL A 83 -3.05 8.49 7.06
C VAL A 83 -4.10 9.56 7.32
N GLU A 84 -4.52 10.29 6.28
CA GLU A 84 -5.59 11.31 6.37
C GLU A 84 -6.93 10.71 6.80
N LEU A 85 -7.27 9.53 6.28
CA LEU A 85 -8.51 8.82 6.59
C LEU A 85 -8.45 8.01 7.90
N ASN A 86 -7.27 7.94 8.53
CA ASN A 86 -7.02 7.13 9.72
C ASN A 86 -7.47 5.67 9.59
N CYS A 87 -7.22 5.08 8.41
CA CYS A 87 -7.57 3.70 8.07
C CYS A 87 -6.32 2.88 7.75
N GLY A 88 -6.50 1.60 7.41
CA GLY A 88 -5.48 0.75 6.80
C GLY A 88 -5.65 0.67 5.28
N VAL A 89 -4.81 -0.16 4.65
CA VAL A 89 -4.86 -0.49 3.24
C VAL A 89 -4.58 -1.98 3.04
N ILE A 90 -5.34 -2.60 2.14
CA ILE A 90 -5.11 -3.96 1.67
C ILE A 90 -4.78 -3.94 0.18
N ALA A 91 -3.84 -4.78 -0.23
CA ALA A 91 -3.40 -4.96 -1.60
C ALA A 91 -3.82 -6.35 -2.09
N PHE A 92 -4.24 -6.44 -3.35
CA PHE A 92 -4.61 -7.67 -4.04
C PHE A 92 -3.79 -7.81 -5.31
N GLY A 93 -3.09 -8.93 -5.43
CA GLY A 93 -2.39 -9.33 -6.63
C GLY A 93 -3.34 -10.02 -7.62
N ASP A 94 -3.09 -9.83 -8.91
CA ASP A 94 -3.71 -10.58 -10.01
C ASP A 94 -2.61 -11.29 -10.79
#